data_AF-A0A2W5UKM2-F1
#
_entry.id   AF-A0A2W5UKM2-F1
#
_cell.length_a   1.000
_cell.length_b   1.000
_cell.length_c   1.000
_cell.angle_alpha   90.00
_cell.angle_beta   90.00
_cell.angle_gamma   90.00
#
_symmetry.space_group_name_H-M   'P 1'
#
loop_
_entity.id
_entity.type
_entity.pdbx_description
1 polymer ?
#
loop_
_entity_poly.entity_id
_entity_poly.type
_entity_poly.pdbx_seq_one_letter_code
_entity_poly.pdbx_strand_id
1 'polypeptide(L)'
;MLHEYLDLQDRFFEDRNGRHELVREYKRRGWLPKPEYDKLAAEFDALIVVVDFYAAELTRAANDLCEAVRETVHRSFRRVDGHLLVTSGPYGFFEYRTNLYVYTDGRREYAGRDELLRKLGPEMSQRLAMAD
;
A
#
# COMPACT_ATOMS: atom_id res chain seq x y z
N MET A 1 -1.62 2.00 13.83
CA MET A 1 -1.38 1.87 12.36
C MET A 1 -2.55 2.31 11.47
N LEU A 2 -3.76 1.71 11.53
CA LEU A 2 -4.88 2.11 10.66
C LEU A 2 -5.35 3.55 10.90
N HIS A 3 -5.36 4.01 12.14
CA HIS A 3 -5.73 5.39 12.49
C HIS A 3 -4.77 6.44 11.88
N GLU A 4 -3.46 6.19 11.88
CA GLU A 4 -2.51 7.12 11.23
C GLU A 4 -2.62 7.09 9.71
N TYR A 5 -2.95 5.92 9.12
CA TYR A 5 -3.28 5.87 7.70
C TYR A 5 -4.50 6.74 7.39
N LEU A 6 -5.56 6.68 8.20
CA LEU A 6 -6.76 7.50 8.03
C LEU A 6 -6.46 9.00 8.22
N ASP A 7 -5.67 9.37 9.23
CA ASP A 7 -5.27 10.77 9.45
C ASP A 7 -4.41 11.31 8.29
N LEU A 8 -3.55 10.47 7.72
CA LEU A 8 -2.76 10.82 6.54
C LEU A 8 -3.63 10.84 5.27
N GLN A 9 -4.69 10.01 5.23
CA GLN A 9 -5.61 9.94 4.12
C GLN A 9 -6.31 11.28 3.89
N ASP A 10 -6.86 11.88 4.95
CA ASP A 10 -7.57 13.16 4.87
C ASP A 10 -6.69 14.31 4.39
N ARG A 11 -5.38 14.22 4.62
CA ARG A 11 -4.44 15.30 4.31
C ARG A 11 -3.84 15.19 2.91
N PHE A 12 -3.68 13.98 2.39
CA PHE A 12 -2.96 13.74 1.14
C PHE A 12 -3.81 13.08 0.06
N PHE A 13 -5.04 12.68 0.32
CA PHE A 13 -5.89 12.10 -0.72
C PHE A 13 -6.94 13.10 -1.21
N GLU A 14 -7.02 13.24 -2.52
CA GLU A 14 -8.10 13.94 -3.20
C GLU A 14 -8.95 12.92 -3.97
N ASP A 15 -10.28 13.11 -3.98
CA ASP A 15 -11.14 12.43 -4.94
C ASP A 15 -11.07 13.19 -6.27
N ARG A 16 -10.61 12.50 -7.32
CA ARG A 16 -10.70 12.97 -8.70
C ARG A 16 -11.45 11.98 -9.54
N ASN A 17 -12.67 12.35 -9.93
CA ASN A 17 -13.55 11.54 -10.79
C ASN A 17 -13.79 10.12 -10.22
N GLY A 18 -13.98 10.00 -8.90
CA GLY A 18 -14.18 8.73 -8.21
C GLY A 18 -12.90 7.93 -8.00
N ARG A 19 -11.73 8.56 -8.10
CA ARG A 19 -10.42 7.97 -7.81
C ARG A 19 -9.78 8.70 -6.65
N HIS A 20 -9.37 7.96 -5.63
CA HIS A 20 -8.56 8.50 -4.55
C HIS A 20 -7.11 8.60 -5.01
N GLU A 21 -6.62 9.82 -5.19
CA GLU A 21 -5.26 10.12 -5.63
C GLU A 21 -4.43 10.65 -4.47
N LEU A 22 -3.24 10.09 -4.28
CA LEU A 22 -2.25 10.66 -3.37
C LEU A 22 -1.64 11.92 -3.99
N VAL A 23 -1.76 13.04 -3.30
CA VAL A 23 -1.38 14.38 -3.78
C VAL A 23 0.02 14.74 -3.30
N ARG A 24 0.82 15.27 -4.21
CA ARG A 24 2.15 15.82 -3.91
C ARG A 24 2.01 17.23 -3.33
N GLU A 25 1.72 17.31 -2.04
CA GLU A 25 1.44 18.60 -1.37
C GLU A 25 2.57 19.61 -1.54
N TYR A 26 3.82 19.15 -1.47
CA TYR A 26 5.01 19.96 -1.70
C TYR A 26 5.07 20.60 -3.10
N LYS A 27 4.41 20.02 -4.12
CA LYS A 27 4.28 20.63 -5.45
C LYS A 27 3.08 21.57 -5.55
N ARG A 28 1.98 21.22 -4.88
CA ARG A 28 0.73 22.01 -4.91
C ARG A 28 0.91 23.40 -4.32
N ARG A 29 1.73 23.52 -3.27
CA ARG A 29 2.01 24.79 -2.57
C ARG A 29 2.97 25.73 -3.32
N GLY A 30 3.56 25.30 -4.43
CA GLY A 30 4.53 26.10 -5.18
C GLY A 30 5.88 26.15 -4.50
N TRP A 31 6.50 27.33 -4.41
CA TRP A 31 7.82 27.48 -3.79
C TRP A 31 7.73 27.40 -2.26
N LEU A 32 8.53 26.52 -1.67
CA LEU A 32 8.64 26.32 -0.23
C LEU A 32 10.09 26.46 0.21
N PRO A 33 10.37 26.91 1.44
CA PRO A 33 11.70 26.78 2.03
C PRO A 33 12.17 25.32 2.00
N LYS A 34 13.45 25.11 1.67
CA LYS A 34 14.02 23.76 1.50
C LYS A 34 13.66 22.77 2.63
N PRO A 35 13.75 23.13 3.93
CA PRO A 35 13.40 22.21 5.00
C PRO A 35 11.93 21.75 4.98
N GLU A 36 11.00 22.64 4.64
CA GLU A 36 9.57 22.31 4.55
C GLU A 36 9.28 21.44 3.33
N TYR A 37 9.91 21.76 2.19
CA TYR A 37 9.83 20.95 0.99
C TYR A 37 10.31 19.51 1.24
N ASP A 38 11.51 19.36 1.80
CA ASP A 38 12.14 18.06 2.03
C ASP A 38 11.29 17.21 2.99
N LYS A 39 10.71 17.83 4.03
CA LYS A 39 9.79 17.17 4.97
C LYS A 39 8.53 16.66 4.27
N LEU A 40 7.85 17.50 3.50
CA LEU A 40 6.62 17.12 2.80
C LEU A 40 6.88 16.08 1.69
N ALA A 41 8.04 16.13 1.04
CA ALA A 41 8.46 15.12 0.08
C ALA A 41 8.68 13.76 0.78
N ALA A 42 9.37 13.74 1.91
CA ALA A 42 9.59 12.51 2.68
C ALA A 42 8.28 11.92 3.23
N GLU A 43 7.35 12.74 3.71
CA GLU A 43 6.02 12.28 4.13
C GLU A 43 5.22 11.67 2.97
N PHE A 44 5.31 12.27 1.77
CA PHE A 44 4.67 11.72 0.57
C PHE A 44 5.30 10.37 0.16
N ASP A 45 6.62 10.25 0.18
CA ASP A 45 7.31 9.00 -0.15
C ASP A 45 6.97 7.89 0.86
N ALA A 46 6.89 8.23 2.15
CA ALA A 46 6.43 7.30 3.18
C ALA A 46 4.99 6.84 2.91
N LEU A 47 4.11 7.73 2.47
CA LEU A 47 2.73 7.37 2.14
C LEU A 47 2.62 6.42 0.95
N ILE A 48 3.44 6.60 -0.09
CA ILE A 48 3.51 5.65 -1.19
C ILE A 48 3.87 4.25 -0.65
N VAL A 49 4.86 4.16 0.23
CA VAL A 49 5.27 2.88 0.83
C VAL A 49 4.11 2.24 1.60
N VAL A 50 3.35 3.02 2.37
CA VAL A 50 2.17 2.52 3.12
C VAL A 50 1.06 2.05 2.17
N VAL A 51 0.75 2.81 1.14
CA VAL A 51 -0.28 2.46 0.15
C VAL A 51 0.08 1.20 -0.61
N ASP A 52 1.31 1.12 -1.14
CA ASP A 52 1.80 -0.06 -1.85
C ASP A 52 1.74 -1.30 -0.95
N PHE A 53 2.11 -1.12 0.31
CA PHE A 53 2.06 -2.18 1.30
C PHE A 53 0.63 -2.69 1.54
N TYR A 54 -0.31 -1.79 1.83
CA TYR A 54 -1.71 -2.18 2.06
C TYR A 54 -2.37 -2.73 0.80
N ALA A 55 -2.07 -2.20 -0.38
CA ALA A 55 -2.56 -2.73 -1.64
C ALA A 55 -2.12 -4.20 -1.83
N ALA A 56 -0.86 -4.51 -1.53
CA ALA A 56 -0.35 -5.88 -1.58
C ALA A 56 -1.10 -6.78 -0.57
N GLU A 57 -1.27 -6.34 0.68
CA GLU A 57 -1.93 -7.13 1.72
C GLU A 57 -3.42 -7.35 1.45
N LEU A 58 -4.14 -6.31 1.03
CA LEU A 58 -5.54 -6.42 0.62
C LEU A 58 -5.71 -7.42 -0.54
N THR A 59 -4.75 -7.42 -1.47
CA THR A 59 -4.76 -8.36 -2.59
C THR A 59 -4.52 -9.80 -2.13
N ARG A 60 -3.61 -10.04 -1.17
CA ARG A 60 -3.44 -11.37 -0.55
C ARG A 60 -4.74 -11.82 0.11
N ALA A 61 -5.32 -10.98 0.95
CA ALA A 61 -6.54 -11.29 1.70
C ALA A 61 -7.73 -11.56 0.76
N ALA A 62 -7.88 -10.76 -0.29
CA ALA A 62 -8.94 -10.96 -1.28
C ALA A 62 -8.72 -12.25 -2.08
N ASN A 63 -7.47 -12.57 -2.45
CA ASN A 63 -7.15 -13.84 -3.10
C ASN A 63 -7.44 -15.05 -2.19
N ASP A 64 -7.10 -14.99 -0.90
CA ASP A 64 -7.41 -16.03 0.09
C ASP A 64 -8.94 -16.24 0.23
N LEU A 65 -9.71 -15.14 0.27
CA LEU A 65 -11.17 -15.23 0.27
C LEU A 65 -11.70 -15.86 -1.01
N CYS A 66 -11.19 -15.45 -2.18
CA CYS A 66 -11.57 -16.04 -3.45
C CYS A 66 -11.26 -17.55 -3.50
N GLU A 67 -10.13 -17.98 -2.97
CA GLU A 67 -9.80 -19.40 -2.84
C GLU A 67 -10.79 -20.13 -1.95
N ALA A 68 -11.06 -19.63 -0.74
CA ALA A 68 -12.03 -20.24 0.19
C ALA A 68 -13.43 -20.37 -0.43
N VAL A 69 -13.92 -19.34 -1.12
CA VAL A 69 -15.21 -19.38 -1.82
C VAL A 69 -15.19 -20.43 -2.93
N ARG A 70 -14.13 -20.49 -3.75
CA ARG A 70 -14.02 -21.48 -4.84
C ARG A 70 -14.04 -22.92 -4.34
N GLU A 71 -13.38 -23.19 -3.23
CA GLU A 71 -13.38 -24.53 -2.61
C GLU A 71 -14.79 -25.01 -2.24
N THR A 72 -15.69 -24.08 -1.90
CA THR A 72 -17.09 -24.39 -1.55
C THR A 72 -18.02 -24.53 -2.76
N VAL A 73 -17.77 -23.80 -3.85
CA VAL A 73 -18.67 -23.79 -5.02
C VAL A 73 -18.37 -24.97 -5.95
N HIS A 74 -17.11 -25.25 -6.29
CA HIS A 74 -16.75 -26.38 -7.17
C HIS A 74 -15.25 -26.71 -7.13
N ARG A 75 -14.86 -27.85 -6.52
CA ARG A 75 -13.44 -28.23 -6.31
C ARG A 75 -12.59 -28.35 -7.57
N SER A 76 -13.18 -28.65 -8.73
CA SER A 76 -12.47 -28.73 -10.02
C SER A 76 -12.46 -27.43 -10.80
N PHE A 77 -13.07 -26.35 -10.28
CA PHE A 77 -13.07 -25.04 -10.93
C PHE A 77 -11.76 -24.31 -10.60
N ARG A 78 -10.74 -24.63 -11.40
CA ARG A 78 -9.48 -23.91 -11.63
C ARG A 78 -8.90 -23.19 -10.40
N ARG A 79 -8.14 -23.94 -9.59
CA ARG A 79 -7.28 -23.39 -8.52
C ARG A 79 -6.27 -22.32 -8.99
N VAL A 80 -6.01 -22.22 -10.29
CA VAL A 80 -4.93 -21.40 -10.87
C VAL A 80 -5.45 -20.12 -11.53
N ASP A 81 -6.76 -19.98 -11.75
CA ASP A 81 -7.36 -18.85 -12.47
C ASP A 81 -8.16 -17.93 -11.55
N GLY A 82 -8.22 -16.64 -11.93
CA GLY A 82 -9.05 -15.63 -11.27
C GLY A 82 -8.41 -14.97 -10.05
N HIS A 83 -7.09 -15.03 -9.91
CA HIS A 83 -6.41 -14.21 -8.91
C HIS A 83 -6.50 -12.72 -9.26
N LEU A 84 -6.67 -11.92 -8.24
CA LEU A 84 -6.48 -10.49 -8.29
C LEU A 84 -4.98 -10.20 -8.38
N LEU A 85 -4.65 -9.25 -9.24
CA LEU A 85 -3.30 -8.77 -9.49
C LEU A 85 -3.24 -7.28 -9.16
N VAL A 86 -2.07 -6.84 -8.69
CA VAL A 86 -1.79 -5.42 -8.49
C VAL A 86 -0.70 -4.99 -9.45
N THR A 87 -0.95 -3.90 -10.15
CA THR A 87 0.06 -3.23 -10.96
C THR A 87 0.57 -2.01 -10.21
N SER A 88 1.89 -1.93 -10.05
CA SER A 88 2.58 -0.83 -9.36
C SER A 88 3.67 -0.23 -10.25
N GLY A 89 4.00 1.03 -9.98
CA GLY A 89 4.96 1.81 -10.76
C GLY A 89 4.49 3.26 -10.96
N PRO A 90 5.17 4.03 -11.82
CA PRO A 90 6.33 3.63 -12.60
C PRO A 90 7.60 3.45 -11.74
N TYR A 91 8.35 2.39 -12.00
CA TYR A 91 9.72 2.21 -11.53
C TYR A 91 10.71 2.89 -12.49
N GLY A 92 12.01 2.64 -12.32
CA GLY A 92 13.03 3.14 -13.26
C GLY A 92 12.64 2.86 -14.72
N PHE A 93 12.92 3.82 -15.61
CA PHE A 93 12.58 3.74 -17.04
C PHE A 93 11.08 3.57 -17.36
N PHE A 94 10.17 4.06 -16.50
CA PHE A 94 8.71 3.96 -16.69
C PHE A 94 8.20 2.50 -16.74
N GLU A 95 8.92 1.58 -16.11
CA GLU A 95 8.52 0.19 -16.00
C GLU A 95 7.34 0.05 -15.02
N TYR A 96 6.30 -0.68 -15.41
CA TYR A 96 5.21 -1.09 -14.52
C TYR A 96 5.31 -2.58 -14.28
N ARG A 97 5.11 -3.00 -13.03
CA ARG A 97 5.14 -4.42 -12.65
C ARG A 97 3.78 -4.85 -12.18
N THR A 98 3.33 -6.00 -12.68
CA THR A 98 2.11 -6.66 -12.23
C THR A 98 2.49 -7.84 -11.36
N ASN A 99 2.04 -7.81 -10.12
CA ASN A 99 2.40 -8.79 -9.10
C ASN A 99 1.17 -9.58 -8.67
N LEU A 100 1.36 -10.88 -8.51
CA LEU A 100 0.43 -11.76 -7.83
C LEU A 100 0.82 -11.83 -6.35
N TYR A 101 -0.12 -11.53 -5.47
CA TYR A 101 0.08 -11.63 -4.03
C TYR A 101 -0.82 -12.73 -3.44
N VAL A 102 -0.21 -13.74 -2.83
CA VAL A 102 -0.86 -14.87 -2.15
C VAL A 102 -0.11 -15.20 -0.85
N TYR A 103 -0.79 -15.83 0.12
CA TYR A 103 -0.12 -16.38 1.31
C TYR A 103 0.51 -17.74 0.97
N THR A 104 1.77 -17.96 1.34
CA THR A 104 2.50 -19.17 0.87
C THR A 104 2.37 -20.39 1.78
N ASP A 105 1.93 -20.29 3.03
CA ASP A 105 2.09 -21.39 3.99
C ASP A 105 0.90 -21.63 4.93
N GLY A 106 -0.32 -21.26 4.53
CA GLY A 106 -1.52 -21.38 5.38
C GLY A 106 -1.50 -20.49 6.64
N ARG A 107 -0.36 -19.86 6.93
CA ARG A 107 -0.23 -18.78 7.88
C ARG A 107 -0.75 -17.51 7.21
N ARG A 108 -1.95 -17.10 7.62
CA ARG A 108 -2.46 -15.74 7.47
C ARG A 108 -1.73 -14.78 8.42
N GLU A 109 -0.42 -14.96 8.54
CA GLU A 109 0.41 -14.10 9.37
C GLU A 109 0.81 -12.89 8.53
N TYR A 110 0.56 -11.73 9.12
CA TYR A 110 0.96 -10.44 8.59
C TYR A 110 2.49 -10.34 8.57
N ALA A 111 3.13 -10.90 7.54
CA ALA A 111 4.59 -11.01 7.45
C ALA A 111 5.29 -9.66 7.14
N GLY A 112 4.52 -8.61 6.85
CA GLY A 112 5.04 -7.41 6.24
C GLY A 112 5.31 -6.23 7.18
N ARG A 113 4.94 -6.28 8.48
CA ARG A 113 5.11 -5.13 9.41
C ARG A 113 6.55 -4.66 9.49
N ASP A 114 7.48 -5.58 9.68
CA ASP A 114 8.87 -5.24 9.90
C ASP A 114 9.52 -4.73 8.60
N GLU A 115 9.10 -5.27 7.45
CA GLU A 115 9.54 -4.76 6.15
C GLU A 115 8.99 -3.35 5.89
N LEU A 116 7.73 -3.09 6.23
CA LEU A 116 7.11 -1.77 6.16
C LEU A 116 7.87 -0.77 7.04
N LEU A 117 8.08 -1.09 8.32
CA LEU A 117 8.83 -0.25 9.25
C LEU A 117 10.28 -0.02 8.79
N ARG A 118 10.91 -1.00 8.15
CA ARG A 118 12.25 -0.82 7.57
C ARG A 118 12.23 0.17 6.39
N LYS A 119 11.19 0.15 5.56
CA LYS A 119 11.06 1.04 4.38
C LYS A 119 10.66 2.47 4.73
N LEU A 120 9.93 2.67 5.82
CA LEU A 120 9.46 3.99 6.26
C LEU A 120 10.55 4.83 6.93
N GLY A 121 11.69 4.23 7.27
CA GLY A 121 12.79 4.92 7.97
C GLY A 121 12.49 5.16 9.46
N PRO A 122 13.52 5.51 10.25
CA PRO A 122 13.43 5.51 11.71
C PRO A 122 12.42 6.52 12.28
N GLU A 123 12.28 7.70 11.68
CA GLU A 123 11.40 8.76 12.18
C GLU A 123 9.91 8.42 12.00
N MET A 124 9.53 7.92 10.82
CA MET A 124 8.14 7.54 10.55
C MET A 124 7.79 6.22 11.26
N SER A 125 8.74 5.29 11.37
CA SER A 125 8.55 4.04 12.10
C SER A 125 8.38 4.24 13.60
N GLN A 126 9.04 5.25 14.20
CA GLN A 126 8.79 5.63 15.59
C GLN A 126 7.40 6.21 15.79
N ARG A 127 6.91 7.06 14.88
CA ARG A 127 5.53 7.57 14.93
C ARG A 127 4.53 6.42 14.90
N LEU A 128 4.72 5.48 13.98
CA LEU A 128 3.88 4.28 13.83
C LEU A 128 3.94 3.32 15.02
N ALA A 129 5.09 3.21 15.69
CA ALA A 129 5.26 2.31 16.84
C ALA A 129 4.71 2.88 18.16
N MET A 130 4.46 4.19 18.26
CA MET A 130 3.89 4.84 19.44
C MET A 130 2.36 4.97 19.40
N ALA A 131 1.73 4.53 18.30
CA ALA A 131 0.29 4.56 18.08
C ALA A 131 -0.41 3.21 18.36
N ASP A 132 0.31 2.24 18.94
CA ASP A 132 -0.19 0.96 19.47
C ASP A 132 -0.34 1.06 21.00
#